data_AF-A0A5C3LNK7-F1
#
_entry.id   AF-A0A5C3LNK7-F1
#
_cell.length_a   1.000
_cell.length_b   1.000
_cell.length_c   1.000
_cell.angle_alpha   90.00
_cell.angle_beta   90.00
_cell.angle_gamma   90.00
#
_symmetry.space_group_name_H-M   'P 1'
#
loop_
_entity.id
_entity.type
_entity.pdbx_description
1 polymer ?
#
loop_
_entity_poly.entity_id
_entity_poly.type
_entity_poly.pdbx_seq_one_letter_code
_entity_poly.pdbx_strand_id
1 'polypeptide(L)'
;MLSVEFEELGLTLARSAWAADLLASFCTGLQCFMVLYSMTVFFGTPKEARKGRSRYIFASCLLFVVQSVNAFLEVDSVFKLLLQASTGKDLLSPKAWDAEKTVPMLIPSIISSLLLFTLGDGLLLYRCYVVLNNSRWLVIFPTMTYLGAIAFNVHYRVHLLRVISHTVHNHADAIPVPPEGIWIGLGVATNVGITALISYHLLKARKELAKSLPGKSLKVYSGVAYILIEAAVPLTLSGLALAAVTFAQIPQSVPMQHHIRLLAVASVFRVLYYAFTAISPQMVIFRVTTGRSWINAPPRSTREAFSRPLMFAGDVTPEQSFGIQSAEVQQETSSRNADSETQKETA
;
A
#
# COMPACT_ATOMS: atom_id res chain seq x y z
N MET A 1 -37.01 17.91 -18.80
CA MET A 1 -35.64 18.35 -18.50
C MET A 1 -35.14 17.70 -17.21
N LEU A 2 -35.75 17.99 -16.05
CA LEU A 2 -35.43 17.34 -14.76
C LEU A 2 -35.40 15.81 -14.80
N SER A 3 -36.36 15.16 -15.46
CA SER A 3 -36.38 13.70 -15.58
C SER A 3 -35.20 13.14 -16.38
N VAL A 4 -34.67 13.87 -17.35
CA VAL A 4 -33.48 13.44 -18.12
C VAL A 4 -32.22 13.61 -17.26
N GLU A 5 -32.14 14.69 -16.49
CA GLU A 5 -31.02 14.98 -15.59
C GLU A 5 -30.88 13.93 -14.46
N PHE A 6 -31.99 13.49 -13.86
CA PHE A 6 -31.96 12.42 -12.84
C PHE A 6 -31.51 11.06 -13.41
N GLU A 7 -31.89 10.77 -14.65
CA GLU A 7 -31.48 9.52 -15.30
C GLU A 7 -29.98 9.51 -15.61
N GLU A 8 -29.46 10.63 -16.14
CA GLU A 8 -28.04 10.82 -16.38
C GLU A 8 -27.23 10.76 -15.07
N LEU A 9 -27.75 11.36 -14.00
CA LEU A 9 -27.14 11.32 -12.67
C LEU A 9 -27.01 9.88 -12.14
N GLY A 10 -28.10 9.13 -12.15
CA GLY A 10 -28.11 7.73 -11.67
C GLY A 10 -27.19 6.84 -12.50
N LEU A 11 -27.22 6.96 -13.83
CA LEU A 11 -26.31 6.21 -14.71
C LEU A 11 -24.85 6.58 -14.47
N THR A 12 -24.55 7.86 -14.21
CA THR A 12 -23.18 8.31 -13.90
C THR A 12 -22.68 7.71 -12.59
N LEU A 13 -23.53 7.63 -11.56
CA LEU A 13 -23.22 6.97 -10.29
C LEU A 13 -23.00 5.46 -10.44
N ALA A 14 -23.86 4.77 -11.18
CA ALA A 14 -23.70 3.35 -11.47
C ALA A 14 -22.38 3.05 -12.18
N ARG A 15 -22.07 3.83 -13.24
CA ARG A 15 -20.83 3.68 -14.00
C ARG A 15 -19.59 3.96 -13.15
N SER A 16 -19.64 4.97 -12.29
CA SER A 16 -18.50 5.30 -11.43
C SER A 16 -18.29 4.27 -10.32
N ALA A 17 -19.35 3.77 -9.70
CA ALA A 17 -19.28 2.69 -8.71
C ALA A 17 -18.67 1.42 -9.32
N TRP A 18 -19.18 0.99 -10.48
CA TRP A 18 -18.64 -0.17 -11.18
C TRP A 18 -17.16 0.01 -11.57
N ALA A 19 -16.78 1.18 -12.08
CA ALA A 19 -15.39 1.49 -12.39
C ALA A 19 -14.48 1.46 -11.13
N ALA A 20 -15.00 1.92 -9.99
CA ALA A 20 -14.30 1.86 -8.70
C ALA A 20 -13.99 0.41 -8.30
N ASP A 21 -14.99 -0.47 -8.39
CA ASP A 21 -14.86 -1.87 -8.00
C ASP A 21 -13.91 -2.66 -8.91
N LEU A 22 -13.92 -2.36 -10.22
CA LEU A 22 -12.95 -2.91 -11.16
C LEU A 22 -11.53 -2.49 -10.79
N LEU A 23 -11.32 -1.22 -10.43
CA LEU A 23 -10.00 -0.76 -10.00
C LEU A 23 -9.61 -1.37 -8.65
N ALA A 24 -10.53 -1.48 -7.70
CA ALA A 24 -10.29 -2.10 -6.40
C ALA A 24 -9.90 -3.59 -6.55
N SER A 25 -10.55 -4.30 -7.48
CA SER A 25 -10.22 -5.69 -7.84
C SER A 25 -8.80 -5.78 -8.41
N PHE A 26 -8.44 -4.88 -9.33
CA PHE A 26 -7.08 -4.78 -9.87
C PHE A 26 -6.04 -4.48 -8.77
N CYS A 27 -6.33 -3.53 -7.87
CA CYS A 27 -5.47 -3.20 -6.73
C CYS A 27 -5.27 -4.39 -5.80
N THR A 28 -6.32 -5.18 -5.57
CA THR A 28 -6.26 -6.42 -4.78
C THR A 28 -5.32 -7.43 -5.42
N GLY A 29 -5.35 -7.57 -6.76
CA GLY A 29 -4.38 -8.39 -7.51
C GLY A 29 -2.93 -7.92 -7.33
N LEU A 30 -2.68 -6.61 -7.42
CA LEU A 30 -1.35 -6.04 -7.15
C LEU A 30 -0.88 -6.31 -5.71
N GLN A 31 -1.78 -6.19 -4.73
CA GLN A 31 -1.46 -6.50 -3.34
C GLN A 31 -1.14 -7.98 -3.14
N CYS A 32 -1.89 -8.88 -3.78
CA CYS A 32 -1.61 -10.32 -3.76
C CYS A 32 -0.19 -10.59 -4.25
N PHE A 33 0.19 -10.03 -5.40
CA PHE A 33 1.56 -10.14 -5.92
C PHE A 33 2.61 -9.61 -4.92
N MET A 34 2.40 -8.40 -4.37
CA MET A 34 3.33 -7.79 -3.42
C MET A 34 3.51 -8.65 -2.17
N VAL A 35 2.44 -9.23 -1.63
CA VAL A 35 2.47 -10.10 -0.44
C VAL A 35 3.21 -11.40 -0.74
N LEU A 36 2.85 -12.10 -1.82
CA LEU A 36 3.46 -13.38 -2.20
C LEU A 36 4.96 -13.22 -2.47
N TYR A 37 5.34 -12.16 -3.17
CA TYR A 37 6.75 -11.85 -3.41
C TYR A 37 7.48 -11.51 -2.10
N SER A 38 6.88 -10.69 -1.24
CA SER A 38 7.46 -10.32 0.06
C SER A 38 7.66 -11.54 0.97
N MET A 39 6.73 -12.50 0.93
CA MET A 39 6.83 -13.79 1.61
C MET A 39 7.94 -14.65 1.02
N THR A 40 8.01 -14.78 -0.30
CA THR A 40 9.05 -15.58 -0.99
C THR A 40 10.45 -15.09 -0.61
N VAL A 41 10.68 -13.77 -0.67
CA VAL A 41 11.95 -13.17 -0.27
C VAL A 41 12.22 -13.37 1.23
N PHE A 42 11.19 -13.36 2.09
CA PHE A 42 11.37 -13.61 3.52
C PHE A 42 11.80 -15.04 3.83
N PHE A 43 11.18 -16.02 3.17
CA PHE A 43 11.56 -17.42 3.33
C PHE A 43 12.93 -17.74 2.71
N GLY A 44 13.33 -17.02 1.65
CA GLY A 44 14.68 -17.12 1.08
C GLY A 44 15.79 -16.46 1.91
N THR A 45 15.46 -15.58 2.87
CA THR A 45 16.45 -14.87 3.70
C THR A 45 16.91 -15.75 4.88
N PRO A 46 18.20 -15.78 5.28
CA PRO A 46 18.67 -16.52 6.47
C PRO A 46 18.01 -16.07 7.78
N LYS A 47 17.84 -16.97 8.76
CA LYS A 47 17.08 -16.72 10.02
C LYS A 47 17.55 -15.48 10.78
N GLU A 48 18.85 -15.21 10.80
CA GLU A 48 19.47 -14.08 11.49
C GLU A 48 19.04 -12.72 10.89
N ALA A 49 18.89 -12.66 9.56
CA ALA A 49 18.47 -11.47 8.84
C ALA A 49 16.94 -11.27 8.79
N ARG A 50 16.15 -12.22 9.33
CA ARG A 50 14.68 -12.11 9.42
C ARG A 50 14.21 -11.25 10.60
N LYS A 51 15.06 -11.02 11.60
CA LYS A 51 14.68 -10.38 12.86
C LYS A 51 14.18 -8.94 12.60
N GLY A 52 12.90 -8.70 12.89
CA GLY A 52 12.22 -7.42 12.67
C GLY A 52 11.37 -7.33 11.40
N ARG A 53 11.59 -8.20 10.39
CA ARG A 53 10.82 -8.21 9.14
C ARG A 53 9.46 -8.91 9.27
N SER A 54 9.34 -9.85 10.19
CA SER A 54 8.11 -10.63 10.43
C SER A 54 6.89 -9.75 10.69
N ARG A 55 7.04 -8.68 11.50
CA ARG A 55 5.96 -7.73 11.81
C ARG A 55 5.42 -7.03 10.55
N TYR A 56 6.31 -6.63 9.65
CA TYR A 56 5.92 -5.98 8.39
C TYR A 56 5.22 -6.93 7.44
N ILE A 57 5.65 -8.18 7.36
CA ILE A 57 5.00 -9.18 6.52
C ILE A 57 3.63 -9.52 7.06
N PHE A 58 3.51 -9.73 8.38
CA PHE A 58 2.21 -9.94 9.01
C PHE A 58 1.25 -8.79 8.72
N ALA A 59 1.71 -7.53 8.87
CA ALA A 59 0.90 -6.36 8.52
C ALA A 59 0.50 -6.35 7.02
N SER A 60 1.42 -6.71 6.12
CA SER A 60 1.12 -6.81 4.68
C SER A 60 0.08 -7.89 4.37
N CYS A 61 0.15 -9.05 5.04
CA CYS A 61 -0.85 -10.11 4.90
C CYS A 61 -2.21 -9.66 5.43
N LEU A 62 -2.23 -9.02 6.60
CA LEU A 62 -3.45 -8.51 7.22
C LEU A 62 -4.13 -7.47 6.33
N LEU A 63 -3.38 -6.50 5.82
CA LEU A 63 -3.90 -5.49 4.90
C LEU A 63 -4.47 -6.12 3.61
N PHE A 64 -3.81 -7.14 3.06
CA PHE A 64 -4.31 -7.85 1.88
C PHE A 64 -5.61 -8.62 2.15
N VAL A 65 -5.71 -9.32 3.28
CA VAL A 65 -6.93 -10.04 3.66
C VAL A 65 -8.10 -9.06 3.83
N VAL A 66 -7.89 -7.97 4.56
CA VAL A 66 -8.91 -6.94 4.77
C VAL A 66 -9.31 -6.27 3.45
N GLN A 67 -8.36 -5.94 2.58
CA GLN A 67 -8.64 -5.40 1.25
C GLN A 67 -9.45 -6.38 0.39
N SER A 68 -9.08 -7.66 0.39
CA SER A 68 -9.75 -8.69 -0.42
C SER A 68 -11.20 -8.89 0.01
N VAL A 69 -11.44 -8.92 1.32
CA VAL A 69 -12.78 -8.96 1.89
C VAL A 69 -13.56 -7.70 1.51
N ASN A 70 -12.95 -6.52 1.61
CA ASN A 70 -13.58 -5.27 1.23
C ASN A 70 -14.03 -5.27 -0.24
N ALA A 71 -13.11 -5.60 -1.15
CA ALA A 71 -13.38 -5.62 -2.59
C ALA A 71 -14.48 -6.63 -2.94
N PHE A 72 -14.50 -7.80 -2.31
CA PHE A 72 -15.55 -8.79 -2.52
C PHE A 72 -16.93 -8.27 -2.07
N LEU A 73 -17.00 -7.66 -0.88
CA LEU A 73 -18.25 -7.12 -0.34
C LEU A 73 -18.78 -5.93 -1.16
N GLU A 74 -17.89 -5.07 -1.66
CA GLU A 74 -18.27 -3.95 -2.53
C GLU A 74 -18.79 -4.44 -3.89
N VAL A 75 -18.08 -5.36 -4.55
CA VAL A 75 -18.52 -5.96 -5.82
C VAL A 75 -19.87 -6.64 -5.69
N ASP A 76 -20.09 -7.44 -4.63
CA ASP A 76 -21.38 -8.11 -4.38
C ASP A 76 -22.51 -7.09 -4.17
N SER A 77 -22.24 -6.02 -3.41
CA SER A 77 -23.22 -4.96 -3.14
C SER A 77 -23.61 -4.22 -4.42
N VAL A 78 -22.62 -3.79 -5.22
CA VAL A 78 -22.86 -3.07 -6.47
C VAL A 78 -23.50 -3.97 -7.52
N PHE A 79 -23.09 -5.24 -7.61
CA PHE A 79 -23.71 -6.20 -8.53
C PHE A 79 -25.20 -6.40 -8.23
N LYS A 80 -25.57 -6.58 -6.96
CA LYS A 80 -26.99 -6.71 -6.56
C LYS A 80 -27.78 -5.43 -6.84
N LEU A 81 -27.20 -4.27 -6.54
CA LEU A 81 -27.82 -2.97 -6.82
C LEU A 81 -28.07 -2.77 -8.32
N LEU A 82 -27.09 -3.12 -9.17
CA LEU A 82 -27.20 -3.04 -10.62
C LEU A 82 -28.21 -4.04 -11.20
N LEU A 83 -28.32 -5.24 -10.63
CA LEU A 83 -29.33 -6.23 -11.05
C LEU A 83 -30.76 -5.79 -10.71
N GLN A 84 -30.95 -5.04 -9.63
CA GLN A 84 -32.27 -4.57 -9.19
C GLN A 84 -32.71 -3.29 -9.93
N ALA A 85 -31.78 -2.49 -10.46
CA ALA A 85 -32.06 -1.24 -11.14
C ALA A 85 -32.11 -1.40 -12.67
N SER A 86 -33.28 -1.18 -13.28
CA SER A 86 -33.44 -1.17 -14.75
C SER A 86 -33.07 0.17 -15.40
N THR A 87 -33.25 1.28 -14.68
CA THR A 87 -32.96 2.64 -15.17
C THR A 87 -32.16 3.45 -14.15
N GLY A 88 -31.49 4.52 -14.61
CA GLY A 88 -30.78 5.44 -13.70
C GLY A 88 -31.71 6.10 -12.67
N LYS A 89 -32.98 6.30 -13.02
CA LYS A 89 -34.00 6.79 -12.09
C LYS A 89 -34.35 5.76 -11.03
N ASP A 90 -34.43 4.49 -11.40
CA ASP A 90 -34.68 3.40 -10.45
C ASP A 90 -33.56 3.34 -9.42
N LEU A 91 -32.31 3.52 -9.84
CA LEU A 91 -31.14 3.57 -8.95
C LEU A 91 -31.22 4.70 -7.91
N LEU A 92 -31.80 5.84 -8.28
CA LEU A 92 -32.03 6.96 -7.37
C LEU A 92 -33.34 6.82 -6.58
N SER A 93 -34.21 5.90 -7.00
CA SER A 93 -35.51 5.72 -6.37
C SER A 93 -35.36 5.00 -5.03
N PRO A 94 -36.20 5.32 -4.03
CA PRO A 94 -36.23 4.59 -2.76
C PRO A 94 -36.45 3.08 -2.93
N LYS A 95 -37.04 2.64 -4.06
CA LYS A 95 -37.30 1.23 -4.35
C LYS A 95 -36.04 0.41 -4.58
N ALA A 96 -34.99 0.99 -5.18
CA ALA A 96 -33.70 0.31 -5.34
C ALA A 96 -32.91 0.23 -4.03
N TRP A 97 -33.26 1.08 -3.05
CA TRP A 97 -32.62 1.13 -1.75
C TRP A 97 -33.53 0.56 -0.66
N ASP A 98 -34.28 -0.52 -0.95
CA ASP A 98 -35.15 -1.18 0.03
C ASP A 98 -34.38 -1.42 1.33
N ALA A 99 -34.74 -0.67 2.38
CA ALA A 99 -33.93 -0.54 3.59
C ALA A 99 -33.82 -1.89 4.31
N GLU A 100 -34.86 -2.72 4.25
CA GLU A 100 -34.88 -4.04 4.88
C GLU A 100 -33.84 -5.00 4.28
N LYS A 101 -33.55 -4.86 2.98
CA LYS A 101 -32.61 -5.74 2.27
C LYS A 101 -31.24 -5.11 2.09
N THR A 102 -31.18 -3.80 1.86
CA THR A 102 -29.97 -3.08 1.44
C THR A 102 -29.08 -2.72 2.63
N VAL A 103 -29.67 -2.27 3.75
CA VAL A 103 -28.91 -1.85 4.93
C VAL A 103 -28.08 -3.01 5.52
N PRO A 104 -28.64 -4.23 5.73
CA PRO A 104 -27.85 -5.35 6.24
C PRO A 104 -26.69 -5.76 5.32
N MET A 105 -26.82 -5.57 4.00
CA MET A 105 -25.77 -5.91 3.03
C MET A 105 -24.63 -4.88 3.03
N LEU A 106 -24.93 -3.59 3.28
CA LEU A 106 -23.94 -2.52 3.28
C LEU A 106 -23.08 -2.48 4.54
N ILE A 107 -23.62 -2.87 5.69
CA ILE A 107 -22.92 -2.80 6.98
C ILE A 107 -21.56 -3.54 6.94
N PRO A 108 -21.46 -4.79 6.46
CA PRO A 108 -20.17 -5.48 6.34
C PRO A 108 -19.15 -4.74 5.47
N SER A 109 -19.57 -4.19 4.32
CA SER A 109 -18.70 -3.41 3.42
C SER A 109 -18.19 -2.14 4.11
N ILE A 110 -19.07 -1.43 4.82
CA ILE A 110 -18.70 -0.23 5.59
C ILE A 110 -17.69 -0.56 6.69
N ILE A 111 -17.91 -1.65 7.44
CA ILE A 111 -16.98 -2.08 8.50
C ILE A 111 -15.62 -2.46 7.90
N SER A 112 -15.62 -3.22 6.80
CA SER A 112 -14.38 -3.65 6.14
C SER A 112 -13.58 -2.47 5.60
N SER A 113 -14.23 -1.49 4.98
CA SER A 113 -13.57 -0.28 4.45
C SER A 113 -13.03 0.62 5.56
N LEU A 114 -13.76 0.75 6.68
CA LEU A 114 -13.28 1.47 7.88
C LEU A 114 -12.04 0.79 8.49
N LEU A 115 -12.06 -0.54 8.58
CA LEU A 115 -10.90 -1.32 9.05
C LEU A 115 -9.70 -1.15 8.13
N LEU A 116 -9.90 -1.22 6.82
CA LEU A 116 -8.84 -1.00 5.83
C LEU A 116 -8.19 0.38 6.01
N PHE A 117 -9.00 1.43 6.08
CA PHE A 117 -8.52 2.81 6.24
C PHE A 117 -7.74 2.98 7.55
N THR A 118 -8.31 2.48 8.65
CA THR A 118 -7.71 2.57 9.99
C THR A 118 -6.42 1.77 10.08
N LEU A 119 -6.37 0.55 9.52
CA LEU A 119 -5.15 -0.26 9.51
C LEU A 119 -4.07 0.32 8.59
N GLY A 120 -4.46 0.86 7.43
CA GLY A 120 -3.55 1.47 6.47
C GLY A 120 -2.82 2.68 7.05
N ASP A 121 -3.59 3.69 7.49
CA ASP A 121 -3.05 4.91 8.08
C ASP A 121 -2.42 4.65 9.46
N GLY A 122 -3.01 3.76 10.25
CA GLY A 122 -2.48 3.34 11.55
C GLY A 122 -1.09 2.71 11.43
N LEU A 123 -0.80 1.96 10.35
CA LEU A 123 0.54 1.43 10.09
C LEU A 123 1.56 2.53 9.78
N LEU A 124 1.16 3.57 9.06
CA LEU A 124 2.01 4.74 8.80
C LEU A 124 2.29 5.50 10.10
N LEU A 125 1.27 5.66 10.95
CA LEU A 125 1.42 6.31 12.26
C LEU A 125 2.34 5.49 13.19
N TYR A 126 2.19 4.17 13.20
CA TYR A 126 3.07 3.26 13.95
C TYR A 126 4.53 3.40 13.49
N ARG A 127 4.78 3.49 12.18
CA ARG A 127 6.12 3.75 11.64
C ARG A 127 6.67 5.09 12.10
N CYS A 128 5.85 6.14 12.08
CA CYS A 128 6.23 7.45 12.59
C CYS A 128 6.67 7.37 14.06
N TYR A 129 5.87 6.70 14.90
CA TYR A 129 6.15 6.51 16.31
C TYR A 129 7.47 5.78 16.57
N VAL A 130 7.73 4.67 15.84
CA VAL A 130 8.96 3.88 16.00
C VAL A 130 10.20 4.65 15.55
N VAL A 131 10.11 5.41 14.46
CA VAL A 131 11.24 6.18 13.93
C VAL A 131 11.57 7.38 14.82
N LEU A 132 10.57 8.07 15.38
CA LEU A 132 10.76 9.28 16.19
C LEU A 132 11.00 8.97 17.69
N ASN A 133 11.77 7.93 18.02
CA ASN A 133 11.93 7.47 19.42
C ASN A 133 12.33 8.59 20.41
N ASN A 134 13.18 9.54 19.99
CA ASN A 134 13.65 10.66 20.82
C ASN A 134 12.76 11.91 20.78
N SER A 135 11.77 12.00 19.89
CA SER A 135 10.95 13.21 19.68
C SER A 135 9.46 12.88 19.57
N ARG A 136 8.96 12.06 20.49
CA ARG A 136 7.57 11.54 20.49
C ARG A 136 6.50 12.63 20.51
N TRP A 137 6.80 13.81 21.06
CA TRP A 137 5.91 14.97 21.05
C TRP A 137 5.46 15.39 19.64
N LEU A 138 6.31 15.22 18.63
CA LEU A 138 5.98 15.56 17.24
C LEU A 138 4.92 14.63 16.63
N VAL A 139 4.71 13.44 17.22
CA VAL A 139 3.72 12.45 16.75
C VAL A 139 2.29 12.83 17.17
N ILE A 140 2.13 13.78 18.10
CA ILE A 140 0.82 14.23 18.57
C ILE A 140 0.00 14.82 17.41
N PHE A 141 0.63 15.64 16.55
CA PHE A 141 -0.07 16.28 15.43
C PHE A 141 -0.63 15.27 14.41
N PRO A 142 0.15 14.30 13.88
CA PRO A 142 -0.39 13.22 13.06
C PRO A 142 -1.45 12.37 13.77
N THR A 143 -1.30 12.15 15.08
CA THR A 143 -2.26 11.35 15.85
C THR A 143 -3.61 12.07 15.96
N MET A 144 -3.61 13.38 16.23
CA MET A 144 -4.85 14.17 16.29
C MET A 144 -5.58 14.21 14.95
N THR A 145 -4.85 14.44 13.86
CA THR A 145 -5.45 14.44 12.51
C THR A 145 -6.00 13.06 12.13
N TYR A 146 -5.29 11.99 12.49
CA TYR A 146 -5.73 10.61 12.27
C TYR A 146 -7.00 10.26 13.04
N LEU A 147 -7.06 10.58 14.34
CA LEU A 147 -8.25 10.36 15.15
C LEU A 147 -9.44 11.19 14.64
N GLY A 148 -9.19 12.43 14.21
CA GLY A 148 -10.18 13.25 13.54
C GLY A 148 -10.70 12.61 12.25
N ALA A 149 -9.81 12.11 11.39
CA ALA A 149 -10.19 11.43 10.15
C ALA A 149 -11.11 10.23 10.42
N ILE A 150 -10.77 9.39 11.41
CA ILE A 150 -11.62 8.25 11.81
C ILE A 150 -12.98 8.73 12.31
N ALA A 151 -13.01 9.71 13.22
CA ALA A 151 -14.26 10.21 13.80
C ALA A 151 -15.20 10.77 12.72
N PHE A 152 -14.68 11.59 11.79
CA PHE A 152 -15.46 12.14 10.70
C PHE A 152 -15.87 11.08 9.66
N ASN A 153 -15.03 10.06 9.40
CA ASN A 153 -15.38 8.96 8.50
C ASN A 153 -16.53 8.13 9.09
N VAL A 154 -16.45 7.75 10.37
CA VAL A 154 -17.54 7.04 11.07
C VAL A 154 -18.81 7.89 11.07
N HIS A 155 -18.70 9.18 11.41
CA HIS A 155 -19.85 10.09 11.39
C HIS A 155 -20.51 10.16 10.01
N TYR A 156 -19.70 10.30 8.94
CA TYR A 156 -20.17 10.31 7.56
C TYR A 156 -20.90 9.02 7.18
N ARG A 157 -20.34 7.84 7.51
CA ARG A 157 -20.94 6.54 7.21
C ARG A 157 -22.24 6.29 7.98
N VAL A 158 -22.29 6.65 9.27
CA VAL A 158 -23.51 6.55 10.08
C VAL A 158 -24.59 7.49 9.54
N HIS A 159 -24.22 8.71 9.16
CA HIS A 159 -25.15 9.65 8.54
C HIS A 159 -25.69 9.12 7.21
N LEU A 160 -24.83 8.57 6.36
CA LEU A 160 -25.22 7.96 5.09
C LEU A 160 -26.25 6.82 5.30
N LEU A 161 -25.99 5.92 6.24
CA LEU A 161 -26.92 4.84 6.57
C LEU A 161 -28.27 5.37 7.08
N ARG A 162 -28.26 6.41 7.92
CA ARG A 162 -29.49 7.05 8.41
C ARG A 162 -30.27 7.69 7.28
N VAL A 163 -29.61 8.40 6.36
CA VAL A 163 -30.27 9.01 5.20
C VAL A 163 -30.91 7.93 4.34
N ILE A 164 -30.18 6.86 4.00
CA ILE A 164 -30.74 5.74 3.21
C ILE A 164 -31.97 5.15 3.91
N SER A 165 -31.90 4.89 5.21
CA SER A 165 -33.03 4.35 5.98
C SER A 165 -34.23 5.31 6.05
N HIS A 166 -33.99 6.61 6.24
CA HIS A 166 -35.05 7.61 6.35
C HIS A 166 -35.71 7.93 5.00
N THR A 167 -34.94 8.09 3.92
CA THR A 167 -35.46 8.39 2.57
C THR A 167 -36.36 7.26 2.05
N VAL A 168 -36.15 6.03 2.52
CA VAL A 168 -37.00 4.88 2.18
C VAL A 168 -38.33 4.92 2.93
N HIS A 169 -38.33 5.31 4.20
CA HIS A 169 -39.54 5.29 5.03
C HIS A 169 -40.38 6.56 4.97
N ASN A 170 -39.75 7.73 4.87
CA ASN A 170 -40.41 9.03 4.87
C ASN A 170 -39.97 9.78 3.62
N HIS A 171 -40.90 10.01 2.67
CA HIS A 171 -40.65 10.71 1.40
C HIS A 171 -40.33 12.21 1.56
N ALA A 172 -39.68 12.64 2.65
CA ALA A 172 -39.47 14.05 2.94
C ALA A 172 -38.14 14.33 3.64
N ASP A 173 -37.56 15.45 3.20
CA ASP A 173 -36.40 16.20 3.70
C ASP A 173 -35.01 15.69 3.31
N ALA A 174 -34.39 16.45 2.40
CA ALA A 174 -32.99 16.36 2.05
C ALA A 174 -32.15 16.77 3.26
N ILE A 175 -31.77 15.80 4.08
CA ILE A 175 -30.81 16.04 5.17
C ILE A 175 -29.47 16.38 4.52
N PRO A 176 -28.86 17.54 4.82
CA PRO A 176 -27.58 17.93 4.24
C PRO A 176 -26.52 16.90 4.65
N VAL A 177 -26.03 16.14 3.68
CA VAL A 177 -24.96 15.17 3.90
C VAL A 177 -23.68 15.95 4.23
N PRO A 178 -23.00 15.67 5.35
CA PRO A 178 -21.74 16.32 5.67
C PRO A 178 -20.72 16.04 4.55
N PRO A 179 -19.90 17.03 4.15
CA PRO A 179 -19.03 16.89 2.99
C PRO A 179 -17.97 15.81 3.26
N GLU A 180 -17.96 14.78 2.40
CA GLU A 180 -17.00 13.67 2.37
C GLU A 180 -15.55 14.19 2.47
N GLY A 181 -15.28 15.38 1.93
CA GLY A 181 -13.97 16.03 1.91
C GLY A 181 -13.32 16.27 3.28
N ILE A 182 -14.05 16.33 4.39
CA ILE A 182 -13.46 16.61 5.71
C ILE A 182 -12.55 15.47 6.16
N TRP A 183 -13.06 14.23 6.17
CA TRP A 183 -12.27 13.08 6.63
C TRP A 183 -11.15 12.74 5.62
N ILE A 184 -11.39 12.95 4.33
CA ILE A 184 -10.36 12.82 3.27
C ILE A 184 -9.24 13.83 3.50
N GLY A 185 -9.58 15.10 3.71
CA GLY A 185 -8.61 16.16 3.95
C GLY A 185 -7.78 15.92 5.21
N LEU A 186 -8.41 15.43 6.29
CA LEU A 186 -7.69 15.03 7.50
C LEU A 186 -6.76 13.83 7.25
N GLY A 187 -7.21 12.82 6.50
CA GLY A 187 -6.37 11.68 6.11
C GLY A 187 -5.16 12.08 5.25
N VAL A 188 -5.35 13.02 4.32
CA VAL A 188 -4.24 13.61 3.54
C VAL A 188 -3.29 14.37 4.47
N ALA A 189 -3.80 15.19 5.39
CA ALA A 189 -2.99 15.93 6.35
C ALA A 189 -2.17 14.98 7.25
N THR A 190 -2.76 13.88 7.71
CA THR A 190 -2.07 12.81 8.44
C THR A 190 -0.93 12.21 7.60
N ASN A 191 -1.22 11.81 6.36
CA ASN A 191 -0.24 11.19 5.46
C ASN A 191 0.94 12.13 5.13
N VAL A 192 0.65 13.40 4.82
CA VAL A 192 1.67 14.44 4.58
C VAL A 192 2.48 14.67 5.86
N GLY A 193 1.81 14.83 7.00
CA GLY A 193 2.46 15.07 8.29
C GLY A 193 3.42 13.95 8.67
N ILE A 194 2.99 12.69 8.57
CA ILE A 194 3.83 11.52 8.83
C ILE A 194 5.02 11.49 7.87
N THR A 195 4.79 11.65 6.57
CA THR A 195 5.84 11.57 5.55
C THR A 195 6.87 12.68 5.73
N ALA A 196 6.43 13.90 6.02
CA ALA A 196 7.30 15.05 6.29
C ALA A 196 8.16 14.83 7.54
N LEU A 197 7.55 14.37 8.65
CA LEU A 197 8.26 14.11 9.91
C LEU A 197 9.30 13.01 9.76
N ILE A 198 8.95 11.88 9.14
CA ILE A 198 9.88 10.77 8.92
C ILE A 198 11.03 11.21 7.99
N SER A 199 10.71 11.88 6.88
CA SER A 199 11.70 12.34 5.91
C SER A 199 12.65 13.36 6.53
N TYR A 200 12.13 14.33 7.28
CA TYR A 200 12.94 15.32 8.00
C TYR A 200 13.87 14.65 9.01
N HIS A 201 13.35 13.71 9.82
CA HIS A 201 14.15 13.00 10.82
C HIS A 201 15.29 12.18 10.18
N LEU A 202 14.99 11.43 9.10
CA LEU A 202 15.99 10.66 8.35
C LEU A 202 17.07 11.55 7.73
N LEU A 203 16.68 12.69 7.17
CA LEU A 203 17.63 13.64 6.57
C LEU A 203 18.48 14.35 7.62
N LYS A 204 17.91 14.68 8.78
CA LYS A 204 18.65 15.24 9.93
C LYS A 204 19.66 14.23 10.46
N ALA A 205 19.25 12.99 10.72
CA ALA A 205 20.13 11.92 11.15
C ALA A 205 21.26 11.67 10.14
N ARG A 206 20.96 11.71 8.84
CA ARG A 206 21.99 11.64 7.78
C ARG A 206 22.99 12.79 7.90
N LYS A 207 22.55 14.03 8.10
CA LYS A 207 23.45 15.19 8.24
C LYS A 207 24.34 15.08 9.46
N GLU A 208 23.82 14.60 10.59
CA GLU A 208 24.58 14.40 11.83
C GLU A 208 25.61 13.28 11.67
N LEU A 209 25.21 12.13 11.13
CA LEU A 209 26.11 11.00 10.83
C LEU A 209 27.19 11.37 9.80
N ALA A 210 26.87 12.19 8.80
CA ALA A 210 27.82 12.63 7.79
C ALA A 210 28.93 13.52 8.38
N LYS A 211 28.61 14.30 9.43
CA LYS A 211 29.60 15.11 10.15
C LYS A 211 30.54 14.26 11.00
N SER A 212 30.02 13.19 11.61
CA SER A 212 30.81 12.32 12.51
C SER A 212 31.55 11.18 11.80
N LEU A 213 31.11 10.76 10.60
CA LEU A 213 31.74 9.68 9.82
C LEU A 213 31.93 10.08 8.33
N PRO A 214 32.88 10.98 8.03
CA PRO A 214 33.22 11.30 6.65
C PRO A 214 33.69 10.04 5.89
N GLY A 215 33.08 9.76 4.73
CA GLY A 215 33.47 8.66 3.84
C GLY A 215 32.55 7.43 3.82
N LYS A 216 31.62 7.27 4.77
CA LYS A 216 30.63 6.15 4.73
C LYS A 216 29.43 6.47 3.84
N SER A 217 28.98 5.48 3.05
CA SER A 217 27.80 5.66 2.20
C SER A 217 26.51 5.72 3.05
N LEU A 218 25.94 6.91 3.19
CA LEU A 218 24.66 7.14 3.90
C LEU A 218 23.44 7.06 2.95
N LYS A 219 23.60 6.41 1.79
CA LYS A 219 22.58 6.32 0.73
C LYS A 219 21.29 5.64 1.21
N VAL A 220 21.38 4.75 2.20
CA VAL A 220 20.24 4.01 2.76
C VAL A 220 19.17 4.95 3.33
N TYR A 221 19.56 5.98 4.09
CA TYR A 221 18.62 6.93 4.71
C TYR A 221 17.85 7.73 3.67
N SER A 222 18.53 8.18 2.62
CA SER A 222 17.88 8.90 1.52
C SER A 222 17.01 7.99 0.66
N GLY A 223 17.43 6.75 0.41
CA GLY A 223 16.60 5.78 -0.31
C GLY A 223 15.25 5.54 0.38
N VAL A 224 15.24 5.38 1.71
CA VAL A 224 13.99 5.20 2.47
C VAL A 224 13.11 6.45 2.40
N ALA A 225 13.69 7.65 2.53
CA ALA A 225 12.94 8.90 2.40
C ALA A 225 12.31 9.04 1.00
N TYR A 226 13.04 8.70 -0.07
CA TYR A 226 12.51 8.73 -1.43
C TYR A 226 11.35 7.75 -1.62
N ILE A 227 11.45 6.53 -1.09
CA ILE A 227 10.36 5.54 -1.16
C ILE A 227 9.08 6.08 -0.49
N LEU A 228 9.21 6.73 0.68
CA LEU A 228 8.07 7.30 1.39
C LEU A 228 7.43 8.45 0.60
N ILE A 229 8.23 9.34 0.03
CA ILE A 229 7.75 10.46 -0.78
C ILE A 229 7.08 9.96 -2.05
N GLU A 230 7.69 9.01 -2.77
CA GLU A 230 7.16 8.38 -3.99
C GLU A 230 5.79 7.74 -3.74
N ALA A 231 5.62 7.07 -2.60
CA ALA A 231 4.35 6.45 -2.22
C ALA A 231 3.29 7.45 -1.69
N ALA A 232 3.72 8.59 -1.12
CA ALA A 232 2.81 9.59 -0.56
C ALA A 232 2.25 10.56 -1.63
N VAL A 233 3.05 10.94 -2.63
CA VAL A 233 2.64 11.92 -3.67
C VAL A 233 1.33 11.56 -4.39
N PRO A 234 1.13 10.36 -4.95
CA PRO A 234 -0.09 10.04 -5.68
C PRO A 234 -1.32 10.01 -4.75
N LEU A 235 -1.15 9.54 -3.51
CA LEU A 235 -2.19 9.53 -2.49
C LEU A 235 -2.62 10.96 -2.09
N THR A 236 -1.65 11.84 -1.83
CA THR A 236 -1.94 13.20 -1.38
C THR A 236 -2.53 14.06 -2.48
N LEU A 237 -2.03 13.93 -3.71
CA LEU A 237 -2.55 14.66 -4.86
C LEU A 237 -4.01 14.27 -5.19
N SER A 238 -4.29 12.97 -5.22
CA SER A 238 -5.66 12.47 -5.47
C SER A 238 -6.62 12.84 -4.34
N GLY A 239 -6.20 12.72 -3.08
CA GLY A 239 -7.02 13.09 -1.93
C GLY A 239 -7.28 14.59 -1.83
N LEU A 240 -6.28 15.43 -2.13
CA LEU A 240 -6.44 16.89 -2.14
C LEU A 240 -7.38 17.34 -3.26
N ALA A 241 -7.24 16.76 -4.46
CA ALA A 241 -8.13 17.04 -5.59
C ALA A 241 -9.57 16.60 -5.26
N LEU A 242 -9.76 15.42 -4.67
CA LEU A 242 -11.07 14.95 -4.25
C LEU A 242 -11.69 15.87 -3.19
N ALA A 243 -10.94 16.23 -2.16
CA ALA A 243 -11.40 17.16 -1.14
C ALA A 243 -11.82 18.50 -1.76
N ALA A 244 -10.99 19.09 -2.63
CA ALA A 244 -11.29 20.35 -3.31
C ALA A 244 -12.59 20.28 -4.13
N VAL A 245 -12.79 19.21 -4.91
CA VAL A 245 -14.02 19.03 -5.71
C VAL A 245 -15.24 18.87 -4.82
N THR A 246 -15.14 18.10 -3.72
CA THR A 246 -16.26 17.93 -2.78
C THR A 246 -16.61 19.23 -2.04
N PHE A 247 -15.63 20.06 -1.69
CA PHE A 247 -15.88 21.38 -1.10
C PHE A 247 -16.52 22.35 -2.11
N ALA A 248 -16.15 22.26 -3.38
CA ALA A 248 -16.74 23.06 -4.45
C ALA A 248 -18.23 22.74 -4.71
N GLN A 249 -18.71 21.57 -4.27
CA GLN A 249 -20.12 21.16 -4.38
C GLN A 249 -21.03 21.69 -3.25
N ILE A 250 -20.46 22.27 -2.18
CA ILE A 250 -21.21 22.75 -1.01
C ILE A 250 -22.13 23.94 -1.31
N PRO A 251 -21.72 24.96 -2.11
CA PRO A 251 -22.58 26.11 -2.35
C PRO A 251 -23.88 25.71 -3.07
N GLN A 252 -25.04 26.03 -2.48
CA GLN A 252 -26.36 25.74 -3.06
C GLN A 252 -26.66 26.53 -4.36
N SER A 253 -25.81 27.49 -4.71
CA SER A 253 -25.93 28.32 -5.93
C SER A 253 -25.42 27.65 -7.20
N VAL A 254 -24.87 26.42 -7.12
CA VAL A 254 -24.34 25.71 -8.29
C VAL A 254 -25.48 25.09 -9.11
N PRO A 255 -25.61 25.38 -10.42
CA PRO A 255 -26.61 24.76 -11.27
C PRO A 255 -26.48 23.23 -11.34
N MET A 256 -27.59 22.50 -11.46
CA MET A 256 -27.60 21.02 -11.49
C MET A 256 -26.64 20.42 -12.52
N GLN A 257 -26.54 21.00 -13.72
CA GLN A 257 -25.61 20.55 -14.76
C GLN A 257 -24.13 20.63 -14.31
N HIS A 258 -23.77 21.66 -13.54
CA HIS A 258 -22.42 21.79 -13.00
C HIS A 258 -22.18 20.78 -11.87
N HIS A 259 -23.21 20.48 -11.07
CA HIS A 259 -23.14 19.44 -10.05
C HIS A 259 -22.86 18.05 -10.66
N ILE A 260 -23.55 17.67 -11.74
CA ILE A 260 -23.32 16.41 -12.47
C ILE A 260 -21.88 16.32 -12.98
N ARG A 261 -21.35 17.39 -13.58
CA ARG A 261 -19.96 17.45 -14.05
C ARG A 261 -18.96 17.30 -12.90
N LEU A 262 -19.16 18.04 -11.81
CA LEU A 262 -18.31 17.95 -10.62
C LEU A 262 -18.36 16.55 -10.00
N LEU A 263 -19.52 15.88 -10.03
CA LEU A 263 -19.67 14.52 -9.53
C LEU A 263 -18.89 13.50 -10.37
N ALA A 264 -18.89 13.65 -11.69
CA ALA A 264 -18.07 12.81 -12.58
C ALA A 264 -16.58 12.99 -12.28
N VAL A 265 -16.13 14.23 -12.11
CA VAL A 265 -14.74 14.54 -11.73
C VAL A 265 -14.40 14.00 -10.34
N ALA A 266 -15.28 14.21 -9.36
CA ALA A 266 -15.12 13.67 -8.00
C ALA A 266 -15.00 12.15 -8.03
N SER A 267 -15.77 11.48 -8.88
CA SER A 267 -15.73 10.02 -9.03
C SER A 267 -14.36 9.52 -9.48
N VAL A 268 -13.74 10.18 -10.45
CA VAL A 268 -12.38 9.82 -10.91
C VAL A 268 -11.36 9.96 -9.77
N PHE A 269 -11.37 11.10 -9.07
CA PHE A 269 -10.44 11.31 -7.96
C PHE A 269 -10.73 10.41 -6.76
N ARG A 270 -11.99 10.05 -6.52
CA ARG A 270 -12.41 9.08 -5.49
C ARG A 270 -11.81 7.71 -5.75
N VAL A 271 -11.95 7.23 -6.98
CA VAL A 271 -11.39 5.94 -7.42
C VAL A 271 -9.87 5.92 -7.26
N LEU A 272 -9.18 6.98 -7.69
CA LEU A 272 -7.73 7.11 -7.53
C LEU A 272 -7.31 7.17 -6.06
N TYR A 273 -8.00 7.98 -5.25
CA TYR A 273 -7.69 8.15 -3.83
C TYR A 273 -7.80 6.83 -3.07
N TYR A 274 -8.89 6.08 -3.26
CA TYR A 274 -9.06 4.79 -2.60
C TYR A 274 -8.03 3.76 -3.06
N ALA A 275 -7.73 3.71 -4.37
CA ALA A 275 -6.68 2.84 -4.90
C ALA A 275 -5.31 3.13 -4.27
N PHE A 276 -4.92 4.41 -4.19
CA PHE A 276 -3.65 4.80 -3.58
C PHE A 276 -3.63 4.63 -2.06
N THR A 277 -4.77 4.81 -1.39
CA THR A 277 -4.90 4.57 0.06
C THR A 277 -4.64 3.10 0.37
N ALA A 278 -5.15 2.18 -0.46
CA ALA A 278 -4.92 0.75 -0.32
C ALA A 278 -3.48 0.36 -0.71
N ILE A 279 -2.94 0.88 -1.81
CA ILE A 279 -1.63 0.47 -2.35
C ILE A 279 -0.46 1.10 -1.60
N SER A 280 -0.55 2.33 -1.13
CA SER A 280 0.61 3.08 -0.60
C SER A 280 1.26 2.40 0.62
N PRO A 281 0.53 1.97 1.67
CA PRO A 281 1.13 1.25 2.79
C PRO A 281 1.82 -0.05 2.35
N GLN A 282 1.19 -0.79 1.42
CA GLN A 282 1.72 -2.03 0.86
C GLN A 282 2.99 -1.80 0.04
N MET A 283 3.01 -0.76 -0.80
CA MET A 283 4.19 -0.40 -1.60
C MET A 283 5.39 -0.07 -0.70
N VAL A 284 5.17 0.67 0.39
CA VAL A 284 6.23 0.96 1.36
C VAL A 284 6.70 -0.33 2.06
N ILE A 285 5.80 -1.22 2.49
CA ILE A 285 6.19 -2.53 3.05
C ILE A 285 7.00 -3.34 2.03
N PHE A 286 6.50 -3.44 0.80
CA PHE A 286 7.12 -4.18 -0.29
C PHE A 286 8.54 -3.66 -0.57
N ARG A 287 8.71 -2.35 -0.72
CA ARG A 287 10.03 -1.72 -0.93
C ARG A 287 10.97 -1.93 0.25
N VAL A 288 10.48 -1.83 1.50
CA VAL A 288 11.32 -2.06 2.70
C VAL A 288 11.76 -3.52 2.83
N THR A 289 10.86 -4.46 2.51
CA THR A 289 11.13 -5.89 2.60
C THR A 289 12.02 -6.40 1.47
N THR A 290 11.98 -5.78 0.29
CA THR A 290 12.77 -6.17 -0.90
C THR A 290 14.06 -5.37 -1.10
N GLY A 291 14.10 -4.11 -0.66
CA GLY A 291 15.15 -3.14 -0.98
C GLY A 291 16.56 -3.44 -0.43
N ARG A 292 16.71 -4.24 0.63
CA ARG A 292 18.05 -4.68 1.08
C ARG A 292 18.73 -5.65 0.10
N SER A 293 17.97 -6.33 -0.75
CA SER A 293 18.51 -7.16 -1.83
C SER A 293 19.18 -6.33 -2.93
N TRP A 294 18.75 -5.08 -3.14
CA TRP A 294 19.27 -4.21 -4.20
C TRP A 294 20.49 -3.40 -3.75
N ILE A 295 20.62 -3.15 -2.45
CA ILE A 295 21.76 -2.41 -1.88
C ILE A 295 23.02 -3.27 -1.80
N ASN A 296 22.88 -4.59 -1.80
CA ASN A 296 23.99 -5.55 -1.86
C ASN A 296 24.30 -6.05 -3.28
N ALA A 297 23.70 -5.45 -4.32
CA ALA A 297 24.14 -5.74 -5.68
C ALA A 297 25.60 -5.29 -5.82
N PRO A 298 26.54 -6.21 -6.15
CA PRO A 298 27.92 -5.81 -6.38
C PRO A 298 27.97 -4.70 -7.44
N PRO A 299 28.93 -3.77 -7.33
CA PRO A 299 29.02 -2.64 -8.26
C PRO A 299 29.10 -3.16 -9.68
N ARG A 300 28.12 -2.78 -10.51
CA ARG A 300 28.05 -2.92 -11.98
C ARG A 300 29.32 -3.52 -12.60
N SER A 301 29.38 -4.84 -12.64
CA SER A 301 30.00 -5.55 -13.75
C SER A 301 28.88 -6.34 -14.43
N THR A 302 28.56 -5.86 -15.64
CA THR A 302 27.79 -6.54 -16.67
C THR A 302 26.29 -6.77 -16.42
N ARG A 303 25.53 -6.40 -17.46
CA ARG A 303 24.07 -6.50 -17.55
C ARG A 303 23.59 -7.95 -17.45
N GLU A 304 22.29 -8.07 -17.19
CA GLU A 304 21.43 -9.26 -17.35
C GLU A 304 21.29 -10.19 -16.14
N ALA A 305 20.48 -9.74 -15.17
CA ALA A 305 19.86 -10.60 -14.16
C ALA A 305 18.33 -10.52 -14.21
N PHE A 306 17.76 -10.37 -15.42
CA PHE A 306 16.36 -10.64 -15.69
C PHE A 306 16.30 -11.89 -16.58
N SER A 307 15.63 -12.93 -16.07
CA SER A 307 15.58 -14.30 -16.58
C SER A 307 16.93 -15.04 -16.56
N ARG A 308 17.08 -15.97 -15.60
CA ARG A 308 17.91 -17.14 -15.88
C ARG A 308 17.12 -17.97 -16.89
N PRO A 309 17.63 -18.28 -18.09
CA PRO A 309 16.96 -19.25 -18.94
C PRO A 309 16.91 -20.59 -18.20
N LEU A 310 15.76 -21.27 -18.30
CA LEU A 310 15.62 -22.66 -17.90
C LEU A 310 16.64 -23.48 -18.69
N MET A 311 17.78 -23.76 -18.07
CA MET A 311 18.79 -24.63 -18.63
C MET A 311 18.33 -26.06 -18.35
N PHE A 312 17.73 -26.69 -19.37
CA PHE A 312 17.53 -28.13 -19.36
C PHE A 312 18.90 -28.80 -19.32
N ALA A 313 19.06 -29.84 -18.50
CA ALA A 313 20.26 -30.65 -18.45
C ALA A 313 20.48 -31.30 -19.83
N GLY A 314 21.30 -30.65 -20.66
CA GLY A 314 21.77 -31.15 -21.93
C GLY A 314 23.15 -31.78 -21.75
N ASP A 315 23.19 -33.10 -21.94
CA ASP A 315 24.32 -33.97 -22.23
C ASP A 315 25.52 -33.96 -21.26
N VAL A 316 25.40 -34.89 -20.30
CA VAL A 316 26.56 -35.62 -19.76
C VAL A 316 27.21 -36.35 -20.93
N THR A 317 28.40 -35.93 -21.36
CA THR A 317 29.29 -36.80 -22.13
C THR A 317 29.83 -37.88 -21.20
N PRO A 318 29.55 -39.18 -21.45
CA PRO A 318 29.96 -40.25 -20.57
C PRO A 318 31.35 -40.75 -20.96
N GLU A 319 32.39 -39.94 -20.77
CA GLU A 319 33.76 -40.44 -20.81
C GLU A 319 34.61 -39.73 -19.76
N GLN A 320 34.60 -40.30 -18.54
CA GLN A 320 35.73 -40.48 -17.62
C GLN A 320 35.18 -40.81 -16.23
N SER A 321 34.56 -41.98 -16.13
CA SER A 321 34.36 -42.69 -14.87
C SER A 321 35.05 -44.04 -15.01
N PHE A 322 36.37 -44.07 -14.81
CA PHE A 322 37.10 -45.27 -14.40
C PHE A 322 38.40 -44.83 -13.74
N GLY A 323 38.52 -45.09 -12.43
CA GLY A 323 39.74 -44.78 -11.69
C GLY A 323 39.53 -44.60 -10.18
N ILE A 324 38.83 -45.52 -9.52
CA ILE A 324 39.01 -45.71 -8.08
C ILE A 324 40.28 -46.55 -7.92
N GLN A 325 41.36 -45.95 -7.40
CA GLN A 325 42.30 -46.71 -6.59
C GLN A 325 42.97 -45.81 -5.55
N SER A 326 42.73 -46.21 -4.30
CA SER A 326 43.29 -45.71 -3.05
C SER A 326 44.82 -45.79 -3.04
N ALA A 327 45.47 -44.77 -2.49
CA ALA A 327 46.79 -44.89 -1.88
C ALA A 327 47.01 -43.72 -0.91
N GLU A 328 46.52 -43.92 0.31
CA GLU A 328 47.20 -43.48 1.52
C GLU A 328 48.54 -44.26 1.62
N VAL A 329 49.55 -43.69 2.30
CA VAL A 329 50.96 -44.15 2.45
C VAL A 329 51.97 -43.42 1.55
N GLN A 330 52.39 -42.24 2.00
CA GLN A 330 53.80 -41.81 1.93
C GLN A 330 54.07 -40.71 2.96
N GLN A 331 53.94 -41.09 4.22
CA GLN A 331 54.62 -40.46 5.34
C GLN A 331 55.63 -41.51 5.82
N GLU A 332 56.89 -41.10 6.03
CA GLU A 332 58.07 -41.92 6.37
C GLU A 332 58.84 -42.59 5.21
N THR A 333 59.65 -41.83 4.46
CA THR A 333 61.10 -42.09 4.26
C THR A 333 61.69 -41.10 3.25
N SER A 334 62.06 -39.90 3.71
CA SER A 334 63.29 -39.23 3.24
C SER A 334 63.71 -38.13 4.19
N SER A 335 63.70 -38.44 5.49
CA SER A 335 64.68 -37.94 6.45
C SER A 335 66.04 -38.55 6.10
N ARG A 336 66.66 -38.03 5.04
CA ARG A 336 68.08 -38.21 4.67
C ARG A 336 68.34 -37.30 3.48
N ASN A 337 69.30 -36.39 3.62
CA ASN A 337 69.80 -35.42 2.62
C ASN A 337 69.18 -34.02 2.67
N ALA A 338 69.54 -33.24 3.69
CA ALA A 338 70.07 -31.87 3.51
C ALA A 338 70.60 -31.29 4.84
N ASP A 339 71.37 -32.08 5.61
CA ASP A 339 72.30 -31.58 6.62
C ASP A 339 73.65 -31.24 5.96
N SER A 340 73.63 -30.38 4.94
CA SER A 340 74.84 -30.01 4.20
C SER A 340 74.77 -28.58 3.64
N GLU A 341 74.34 -27.62 4.45
CA GLU A 341 74.48 -26.19 4.17
C GLU A 341 74.78 -25.40 5.46
N THR A 342 75.78 -25.82 6.24
CA THR A 342 76.38 -24.95 7.28
C THR A 342 77.80 -25.39 7.65
N GLN A 343 78.75 -25.29 6.71
CA GLN A 343 80.19 -25.29 7.04
C GLN A 343 81.01 -24.63 5.92
N LYS A 344 80.88 -23.31 5.83
CA LYS A 344 81.87 -22.40 5.22
C LYS A 344 81.92 -21.14 6.08
N GLU A 345 82.67 -21.21 7.18
CA GLU A 345 83.28 -20.07 7.88
C GLU A 345 84.06 -20.59 9.10
N THR A 346 85.28 -21.09 8.88
CA THR A 346 86.45 -20.99 9.80
C THR A 346 87.62 -21.79 9.22
N ALA A 347 88.47 -21.11 8.45
CA ALA A 347 89.93 -21.27 8.36
C ALA A 347 90.47 -20.21 7.41
#